data_AF-A0A819IL82-F1
#
_entry.id   AF-A0A819IL82-F1
#
_cell.length_a   1.000
_cell.length_b   1.000
_cell.length_c   1.000
_cell.angle_alpha   90.00
_cell.angle_beta   90.00
_cell.angle_gamma   90.00
#
_symmetry.space_group_name_H-M   'P 1'
#
loop_
_entity.id
_entity.type
_entity.pdbx_description
1 polymer ?
#
loop_
_entity_poly.entity_id
_entity_poly.type
_entity_poly.pdbx_seq_one_letter_code
_entity_poly.pdbx_strand_id
1 'polypeptide(L)'
;MAVILQAYVFHDLPQLYCIYVYCADVIYNQIWANSYSKIRVVCNNDDKYLLPQFAVDVTQVNIDWGNALLDAGKYDEAEKKFEKALDNLTRYVIRSDSTMVNQYADMRWGIQTESSNNHSEVQTCLHEIEMCKKYSVATNFIVLLSHRYGSRPTPATIRATLFDLLFVIIRSDLNYNDDAQLLSQWYQLDTNQIPAVYILRSISSILPKIVSSNTEEMKQAEKEWKTINNRIRNCLRQAAKKCFEQKQIEQEEYDDFFISITEKEIVKGILTTPDANQRTLCFLREIEDIREHLFDSKISKYIDMYHSKTGELIIDSEAENLLQNLKYSRIPSKLQSSNVFSYKVHWTPNGINRHDHATYIAQFNDDFYHAVKLQIDQCVKSRILFDSDPLQHEILEHTIQCRTYVNKFHGRIDILNQFKEYVMNANENRFCIAYGDSGCGKTSLLAKISIEVRIV
;
A
#
# COMPACT_ATOMS: atom_id res chain seq x y z
N MET A 1 -24.62 32.59 21.11
CA MET A 1 -25.65 31.79 20.41
C MET A 1 -25.08 31.47 19.03
N ALA A 2 -24.76 30.22 18.72
CA ALA A 2 -25.67 29.08 18.53
C ALA A 2 -26.39 29.21 17.17
N VAL A 3 -25.91 28.50 16.14
CA VAL A 3 -26.36 27.16 15.72
C VAL A 3 -27.64 27.23 14.88
N ILE A 4 -27.44 27.16 13.56
CA ILE A 4 -28.24 26.61 12.45
C ILE A 4 -27.24 26.68 11.26
N LEU A 5 -26.58 25.61 10.79
CA LEU A 5 -26.83 24.17 10.83
C LEU A 5 -27.98 23.75 9.90
N GLN A 6 -27.76 23.80 8.58
CA GLN A 6 -28.50 22.99 7.60
C GLN A 6 -27.82 22.88 6.21
N ALA A 7 -27.13 21.76 5.99
CA ALA A 7 -26.78 21.13 4.70
C ALA A 7 -26.22 19.74 5.08
N TYR A 8 -26.94 18.62 5.04
CA TYR A 8 -27.65 18.01 3.89
C TYR A 8 -26.79 18.13 2.61
N VAL A 9 -26.19 17.06 2.05
CA VAL A 9 -26.49 15.63 2.18
C VAL A 9 -25.19 14.79 2.28
N PHE A 10 -25.06 13.98 3.35
CA PHE A 10 -24.01 12.95 3.50
C PHE A 10 -24.56 11.54 3.83
N HIS A 11 -25.88 11.38 3.90
CA HIS A 11 -26.51 10.17 4.47
C HIS A 11 -26.73 9.00 3.51
N ASP A 12 -26.62 9.20 2.19
CA ASP A 12 -27.07 8.25 1.17
C ASP A 12 -25.98 7.88 0.13
N LEU A 13 -24.74 7.75 0.59
CA LEU A 13 -23.65 7.13 -0.18
C LEU A 13 -23.09 5.91 0.58
N PRO A 14 -23.53 4.68 0.24
CA PRO A 14 -22.78 3.45 0.50
C PRO A 14 -21.64 3.27 -0.54
N GLN A 15 -20.83 2.23 -0.37
CA GLN A 15 -19.79 1.76 -1.31
C GLN A 15 -18.61 2.73 -1.59
N LEU A 16 -17.65 2.83 -0.66
CA LEU A 16 -16.37 3.51 -0.91
C LEU A 16 -15.25 2.93 -0.03
N TYR A 17 -14.44 2.01 -0.56
CA TYR A 17 -13.45 1.26 0.24
C TYR A 17 -12.23 2.10 0.69
N CYS A 18 -11.90 3.22 0.03
CA CYS A 18 -10.75 4.07 0.38
C CYS A 18 -10.78 5.56 -0.09
N ILE A 19 -10.54 6.51 0.83
CA ILE A 19 -9.98 7.88 0.67
C ILE A 19 -8.80 8.09 1.65
N TYR A 20 -7.61 8.47 1.15
CA TYR A 20 -6.45 8.86 1.99
C TYR A 20 -6.02 10.31 1.73
N VAL A 21 -5.69 11.08 2.77
CA VAL A 21 -5.19 12.46 2.66
C VAL A 21 -3.96 12.66 3.53
N TYR A 22 -2.82 13.00 2.92
CA TYR A 22 -1.55 13.24 3.62
C TYR A 22 -1.34 14.75 3.86
N CYS A 23 -1.15 15.15 5.12
CA CYS A 23 -0.94 16.55 5.49
C CYS A 23 -0.03 16.70 6.73
N ALA A 24 0.77 17.76 6.79
CA ALA A 24 1.77 17.99 7.84
C ALA A 24 1.22 18.58 9.15
N ASP A 25 -0.09 18.88 9.23
CA ASP A 25 -0.75 19.47 10.41
C ASP A 25 -1.75 18.46 11.01
N VAL A 26 -1.24 17.53 11.80
CA VAL A 26 -2.00 16.39 12.33
C VAL A 26 -3.25 16.84 13.11
N ILE A 27 -3.05 17.79 14.04
CA ILE A 27 -4.09 18.22 14.99
C ILE A 27 -5.28 18.84 14.25
N TYR A 28 -5.03 19.67 13.24
CA TYR A 28 -6.10 20.29 12.47
C TYR A 28 -6.85 19.31 11.56
N ASN A 29 -6.15 18.35 10.93
CA ASN A 29 -6.80 17.39 10.05
C ASN A 29 -7.66 16.39 10.83
N GLN A 30 -7.31 16.09 12.09
CA GLN A 30 -8.21 15.41 13.02
C GLN A 30 -9.51 16.18 13.25
N ILE A 31 -9.45 17.51 13.46
CA ILE A 31 -10.63 18.37 13.68
C ILE A 31 -11.52 18.43 12.42
N TRP A 32 -10.91 18.50 11.23
CA TRP A 32 -11.63 18.45 9.96
C TRP A 32 -12.29 17.08 9.74
N ALA A 33 -11.56 15.97 9.92
CA ALA A 33 -12.11 14.62 9.78
C ALA A 33 -13.23 14.32 10.79
N ASN A 34 -13.12 14.82 12.03
CA ASN A 34 -14.18 14.72 13.04
C ASN A 34 -15.48 15.44 12.65
N SER A 35 -15.47 16.29 11.62
CA SER A 35 -16.67 16.92 11.05
C SER A 35 -17.41 16.03 10.03
N TYR A 36 -16.80 14.92 9.60
CA TYR A 36 -17.32 14.02 8.56
C TYR A 36 -17.16 12.55 8.98
N SER A 37 -18.24 11.91 9.45
CA SER A 37 -18.22 10.58 10.09
C SER A 37 -17.54 9.44 9.31
N LYS A 38 -17.44 9.55 7.99
CA LYS A 38 -16.86 8.57 7.06
C LYS A 38 -15.37 8.80 6.73
N ILE A 39 -14.73 9.84 7.27
CA ILE A 39 -13.29 10.14 7.07
C ILE A 39 -12.45 9.59 8.25
N ARG A 40 -11.19 9.25 8.00
CA ARG A 40 -10.19 8.87 9.03
C ARG A 40 -8.85 9.55 8.74
N VAL A 41 -8.13 9.88 9.80
CA VAL A 41 -6.78 10.47 9.81
C VAL A 41 -5.99 9.78 10.92
N VAL A 42 -4.75 9.39 10.64
CA VAL A 42 -3.93 8.53 11.51
C VAL A 42 -2.47 9.00 11.46
N CYS A 43 -1.82 9.16 12.61
CA CYS A 43 -0.51 9.81 12.74
C CYS A 43 0.22 9.51 14.07
N ASN A 44 1.54 9.76 14.06
CA ASN A 44 2.60 9.27 14.96
C ASN A 44 2.58 9.57 16.48
N ASN A 45 1.50 10.08 17.09
CA ASN A 45 1.51 10.43 18.53
C ASN A 45 0.57 9.53 19.35
N ASP A 46 1.17 8.52 19.98
CA ASP A 46 0.53 7.62 20.95
C ASP A 46 0.00 8.32 22.22
N ASP A 47 -0.65 7.53 23.07
CA ASP A 47 -1.18 7.83 24.42
C ASP A 47 -2.28 8.90 24.54
N LYS A 48 -2.33 9.94 23.70
CA LYS A 48 -3.26 11.07 23.93
C LYS A 48 -4.63 10.96 23.26
N TYR A 49 -4.79 10.10 22.26
CA TYR A 49 -6.01 10.04 21.41
C TYR A 49 -6.70 8.66 21.36
N LEU A 50 -6.38 7.75 22.28
CA LEU A 50 -6.92 6.37 22.34
C LEU A 50 -8.45 6.26 22.48
N LEU A 51 -9.12 7.29 23.03
CA LEU A 51 -10.52 7.20 23.50
C LEU A 51 -11.60 6.85 22.45
N PRO A 52 -11.46 7.11 21.14
CA PRO A 52 -12.39 6.58 20.13
C PRO A 52 -12.12 5.11 19.77
N GLN A 53 -10.87 4.65 19.86
CA GLN A 53 -10.51 3.24 19.62
C GLN A 53 -11.15 2.34 20.68
N PHE A 54 -11.14 2.82 21.93
CA PHE A 54 -11.86 2.26 23.07
C PHE A 54 -13.36 2.00 22.79
N ALA A 55 -14.01 2.61 21.81
CA ALA A 55 -15.42 2.33 21.53
C ALA A 55 -15.67 0.90 21.02
N VAL A 56 -14.74 0.34 20.23
CA VAL A 56 -14.80 -1.05 19.77
C VAL A 56 -14.43 -2.00 20.91
N ASP A 57 -13.36 -1.70 21.64
CA ASP A 57 -12.90 -2.54 22.76
C ASP A 57 -13.90 -2.55 23.93
N VAL A 58 -14.55 -1.43 24.24
CA VAL A 58 -15.64 -1.35 25.23
C VAL A 58 -16.90 -2.07 24.74
N THR A 59 -17.14 -2.12 23.43
CA THR A 59 -18.23 -2.93 22.87
C THR A 59 -17.91 -4.43 23.05
N GLN A 60 -16.71 -4.87 22.68
CA GLN A 60 -16.25 -6.25 22.87
C GLN A 60 -16.27 -6.65 24.35
N VAL A 61 -15.73 -5.82 25.24
CA VAL A 61 -15.73 -6.07 26.70
C VAL A 61 -17.16 -6.14 27.27
N ASN A 62 -18.13 -5.39 26.75
CA ASN A 62 -19.52 -5.55 27.19
C ASN A 62 -20.20 -6.80 26.59
N ILE A 63 -19.80 -7.26 25.39
CA ILE A 63 -20.21 -8.55 24.83
C ILE A 63 -19.63 -9.70 25.65
N ASP A 64 -18.33 -9.68 25.97
CA ASP A 64 -17.64 -10.72 26.73
C ASP A 64 -18.20 -10.83 28.16
N TRP A 65 -18.47 -9.69 28.81
CA TRP A 65 -19.17 -9.67 30.09
C TRP A 65 -20.64 -10.12 29.98
N GLY A 66 -21.32 -9.80 28.88
CA GLY A 66 -22.67 -10.29 28.61
C GLY A 66 -22.71 -11.81 28.49
N ASN A 67 -21.77 -12.40 27.75
CA ASN A 67 -21.61 -13.84 27.57
C ASN A 67 -21.31 -14.53 28.92
N ALA A 68 -20.35 -14.01 29.69
CA ALA A 68 -20.03 -14.56 31.01
C ALA A 68 -21.19 -14.46 32.03
N LEU A 69 -22.07 -13.46 31.90
CA LEU A 69 -23.30 -13.33 32.70
C LEU A 69 -24.42 -14.27 32.20
N LEU A 70 -24.48 -14.54 30.89
CA LEU A 70 -25.37 -15.54 30.28
C LEU A 70 -25.03 -16.95 30.79
N ASP A 71 -23.75 -17.33 30.73
CA ASP A 71 -23.24 -18.62 31.21
C ASP A 71 -23.46 -18.80 32.73
N ALA A 72 -23.49 -17.69 33.48
CA ALA A 72 -23.81 -17.64 34.91
C ALA A 72 -25.33 -17.56 35.21
N GLY A 73 -26.21 -17.61 34.20
CA GLY A 73 -27.67 -17.58 34.36
C GLY A 73 -28.26 -16.23 34.80
N LYS A 74 -27.51 -15.13 34.65
CA LYS A 74 -27.89 -13.76 35.07
C LYS A 74 -28.47 -12.96 33.90
N TYR A 75 -29.58 -13.44 33.33
CA TYR A 75 -30.16 -12.94 32.08
C TYR A 75 -30.41 -11.42 32.10
N ASP A 76 -31.08 -10.86 33.10
CA ASP A 76 -31.39 -9.42 33.23
C ASP A 76 -30.14 -8.51 33.34
N GLU A 77 -28.99 -9.04 33.77
CA GLU A 77 -27.72 -8.32 33.85
C GLU A 77 -26.92 -8.45 32.54
N ALA A 78 -26.98 -9.62 31.90
CA ALA A 78 -26.43 -9.88 30.58
C ALA A 78 -27.15 -9.05 29.50
N GLU A 79 -28.48 -8.99 29.53
CA GLU A 79 -29.30 -8.20 28.61
C GLU A 79 -28.87 -6.73 28.63
N LYS A 80 -28.77 -6.11 29.82
CA LYS A 80 -28.31 -4.71 29.98
C LYS A 80 -26.86 -4.47 29.57
N LYS A 81 -26.06 -5.53 29.41
CA LYS A 81 -24.70 -5.50 28.85
C LYS A 81 -24.73 -5.56 27.32
N PHE A 82 -25.54 -6.45 26.75
CA PHE A 82 -25.77 -6.53 25.31
C PHE A 82 -26.51 -5.30 24.77
N GLU A 83 -27.51 -4.75 25.48
CA GLU A 83 -28.16 -3.48 25.15
C GLU A 83 -27.16 -2.34 25.05
N LYS A 84 -26.16 -2.27 25.95
CA LYS A 84 -25.11 -1.24 25.89
C LYS A 84 -24.10 -1.45 24.77
N ALA A 85 -23.75 -2.70 24.47
CA ALA A 85 -22.96 -3.03 23.28
C ALA A 85 -23.73 -2.68 21.99
N LEU A 86 -25.03 -3.00 21.95
CA LEU A 86 -25.92 -2.73 20.83
C LEU A 86 -26.19 -1.23 20.64
N ASP A 87 -26.43 -0.46 21.69
CA ASP A 87 -26.57 1.00 21.66
C ASP A 87 -25.28 1.66 21.15
N ASN A 88 -24.11 1.22 21.64
CA ASN A 88 -22.81 1.66 21.12
C ASN A 88 -22.63 1.33 19.63
N LEU A 89 -23.02 0.13 19.17
CA LEU A 89 -22.98 -0.24 17.75
C LEU A 89 -23.97 0.58 16.92
N THR A 90 -25.26 0.61 17.31
CA THR A 90 -26.35 1.26 16.57
C THR A 90 -26.11 2.76 16.40
N ARG A 91 -25.48 3.44 17.36
CA ARG A 91 -25.06 4.85 17.23
C ARG A 91 -24.10 5.12 16.08
N TYR A 92 -23.40 4.11 15.56
CA TYR A 92 -22.40 4.24 14.50
C TYR A 92 -22.68 3.41 13.23
N VAL A 93 -23.77 2.62 13.19
CA VAL A 93 -24.03 1.60 12.13
C VAL A 93 -25.10 2.00 11.09
N ILE A 94 -25.93 3.02 11.32
CA ILE A 94 -27.11 3.26 10.48
C ILE A 94 -26.76 3.83 9.08
N ARG A 95 -27.08 3.04 8.03
CA ARG A 95 -26.85 3.25 6.58
C ARG A 95 -25.44 2.94 6.04
N SER A 96 -25.03 1.68 6.15
CA SER A 96 -24.20 0.99 5.15
C SER A 96 -24.57 -0.49 5.05
N ASP A 97 -24.35 -1.07 3.87
CA ASP A 97 -24.50 -2.50 3.60
C ASP A 97 -23.46 -3.32 4.39
N SER A 98 -23.78 -4.55 4.80
CA SER A 98 -22.97 -5.36 5.73
C SER A 98 -21.69 -5.93 5.11
N THR A 99 -21.50 -5.75 3.81
CA THR A 99 -20.39 -6.30 3.01
C THR A 99 -19.24 -5.32 2.77
N MET A 100 -19.33 -4.06 3.20
CA MET A 100 -18.26 -3.06 2.96
C MET A 100 -17.78 -2.36 4.23
N VAL A 101 -16.53 -2.66 4.62
CA VAL A 101 -15.79 -2.01 5.70
C VAL A 101 -14.64 -1.22 5.10
N ASN A 102 -14.64 0.09 5.28
CA ASN A 102 -13.60 0.99 4.76
C ASN A 102 -12.35 0.89 5.65
N GLN A 103 -11.19 0.55 5.09
CA GLN A 103 -9.93 0.39 5.83
C GLN A 103 -8.78 1.20 5.21
N TYR A 104 -7.80 1.56 6.04
CA TYR A 104 -6.79 2.57 5.72
C TYR A 104 -5.38 2.17 6.17
N ALA A 105 -4.50 1.85 5.22
CA ALA A 105 -3.06 1.66 5.38
C ALA A 105 -2.25 2.75 4.62
N ASP A 106 -1.43 3.52 5.34
CA ASP A 106 -0.36 4.34 4.73
C ASP A 106 0.94 3.51 4.76
N MET A 107 1.49 3.19 3.60
CA MET A 107 2.68 2.33 3.47
C MET A 107 3.95 2.96 4.07
N ARG A 108 3.94 4.27 4.36
CA ARG A 108 5.04 5.03 4.98
C ARG A 108 4.84 5.23 6.48
N TRP A 109 3.78 4.64 7.04
CA TRP A 109 3.41 4.70 8.45
C TRP A 109 3.29 3.26 9.02
N GLY A 110 3.79 3.02 10.23
CA GLY A 110 3.80 1.66 10.79
C GLY A 110 4.80 0.68 10.16
N ILE A 111 5.74 1.15 9.33
CA ILE A 111 6.92 0.35 8.93
C ILE A 111 7.65 -0.08 10.20
N GLN A 112 7.68 -1.40 10.46
CA GLN A 112 8.33 -1.95 11.64
C GLN A 112 9.86 -1.89 11.47
N THR A 113 10.58 -1.77 12.59
CA THR A 113 12.05 -1.84 12.60
C THR A 113 12.59 -3.14 11.99
N GLU A 114 11.82 -4.23 12.10
CA GLU A 114 12.11 -5.50 11.43
C GLU A 114 12.10 -5.40 9.89
N SER A 115 11.20 -4.60 9.31
CA SER A 115 11.14 -4.38 7.86
C SER A 115 12.40 -3.69 7.36
N SER A 116 12.85 -2.62 8.03
CA SER A 116 14.11 -1.94 7.72
C SER A 116 15.36 -2.74 8.08
N ASN A 117 15.29 -3.67 9.03
CA ASN A 117 16.36 -4.64 9.27
C ASN A 117 16.50 -5.64 8.12
N ASN A 118 15.39 -5.99 7.46
CA ASN A 118 15.30 -7.01 6.41
C ASN A 118 15.19 -6.44 4.99
N HIS A 119 15.25 -5.10 4.83
CA HIS A 119 15.12 -4.34 3.57
C HIS A 119 13.81 -4.60 2.81
N SER A 120 12.75 -5.01 3.50
CA SER A 120 11.51 -5.48 2.89
C SER A 120 10.49 -4.37 2.60
N GLU A 121 10.74 -3.12 3.01
CA GLU A 121 9.75 -2.04 2.94
C GLU A 121 9.22 -1.84 1.51
N VAL A 122 10.11 -1.84 0.52
CA VAL A 122 9.75 -1.66 -0.90
C VAL A 122 8.87 -2.80 -1.40
N GLN A 123 9.13 -4.04 -0.96
CA GLN A 123 8.32 -5.20 -1.35
C GLN A 123 6.94 -5.13 -0.68
N THR A 124 6.86 -4.70 0.58
CA THR A 124 5.58 -4.46 1.27
C THR A 124 4.76 -3.37 0.57
N CYS A 125 5.35 -2.21 0.24
CA CYS A 125 4.65 -1.16 -0.52
C CYS A 125 4.10 -1.68 -1.86
N LEU A 126 4.94 -2.36 -2.65
CA LEU A 126 4.55 -2.86 -3.97
C LEU A 126 3.51 -4.00 -3.90
N HIS A 127 3.50 -4.78 -2.81
CA HIS A 127 2.49 -5.79 -2.54
C HIS A 127 1.13 -5.15 -2.21
N GLU A 128 1.12 -4.12 -1.36
CA GLU A 128 -0.11 -3.43 -0.96
C GLU A 128 -0.76 -2.69 -2.14
N ILE A 129 0.05 -2.12 -3.05
CA ILE A 129 -0.46 -1.57 -4.32
C ILE A 129 -1.18 -2.63 -5.16
N GLU A 130 -0.67 -3.86 -5.23
CA GLU A 130 -1.34 -4.94 -5.96
C GLU A 130 -2.61 -5.44 -5.26
N MET A 131 -2.66 -5.44 -3.92
CA MET A 131 -3.88 -5.76 -3.17
C MET A 131 -4.93 -4.66 -3.30
N CYS A 132 -4.54 -3.39 -3.23
CA CYS A 132 -5.37 -2.24 -3.59
C CYS A 132 -5.95 -2.39 -5.01
N LYS A 133 -5.14 -2.69 -6.03
CA LYS A 133 -5.65 -2.91 -7.39
C LYS A 133 -6.66 -4.05 -7.49
N LYS A 134 -6.41 -5.14 -6.76
CA LYS A 134 -7.19 -6.38 -6.83
C LYS A 134 -8.54 -6.27 -6.13
N TYR A 135 -8.63 -5.53 -5.02
CA TYR A 135 -9.82 -5.47 -4.18
C TYR A 135 -10.54 -4.11 -4.21
N SER A 136 -9.84 -3.00 -4.45
CA SER A 136 -10.48 -1.67 -4.48
C SER A 136 -11.39 -1.52 -5.69
N VAL A 137 -12.65 -1.20 -5.38
CA VAL A 137 -13.77 -1.15 -6.32
C VAL A 137 -13.59 -0.07 -7.39
N ALA A 138 -13.23 1.14 -6.96
CA ALA A 138 -13.05 2.32 -7.80
C ALA A 138 -11.60 2.80 -7.71
N THR A 139 -11.33 3.95 -7.08
CA THR A 139 -9.96 4.44 -6.87
C THR A 139 -9.11 3.42 -6.11
N ASN A 140 -7.94 3.07 -6.67
CA ASN A 140 -7.02 2.08 -6.11
C ASN A 140 -5.59 2.61 -5.88
N PHE A 141 -5.23 3.77 -6.44
CA PHE A 141 -3.93 4.41 -6.20
C PHE A 141 -4.02 5.93 -6.39
N ILE A 142 -3.51 6.70 -5.42
CA ILE A 142 -3.42 8.16 -5.51
C ILE A 142 -1.98 8.57 -5.23
N VAL A 143 -1.41 9.41 -6.10
CA VAL A 143 -0.06 9.97 -5.91
C VAL A 143 -0.12 11.46 -5.59
N LEU A 144 0.67 11.87 -4.59
CA LEU A 144 0.88 13.26 -4.19
C LEU A 144 2.35 13.62 -4.41
N LEU A 145 2.67 14.53 -5.34
CA LEU A 145 4.04 14.91 -5.71
C LEU A 145 4.32 16.40 -5.50
N SER A 146 5.60 16.74 -5.34
CA SER A 146 6.08 18.12 -5.22
C SER A 146 7.50 18.23 -5.79
N HIS A 147 8.53 18.50 -4.96
CA HIS A 147 9.93 18.69 -5.40
C HIS A 147 10.89 17.64 -4.81
N ARG A 148 10.34 16.71 -4.01
CA ARG A 148 11.09 15.61 -3.43
C ARG A 148 10.78 14.32 -4.18
N TYR A 149 11.83 13.70 -4.69
CA TYR A 149 11.80 12.44 -5.41
C TYR A 149 11.81 11.24 -4.44
N GLY A 150 12.55 11.38 -3.34
CA GLY A 150 12.60 10.46 -2.22
C GLY A 150 13.79 9.50 -2.25
N SER A 151 13.77 8.53 -1.34
CA SER A 151 14.86 7.57 -1.17
C SER A 151 15.05 6.68 -2.40
N ARG A 152 16.32 6.52 -2.77
CA ARG A 152 16.82 5.56 -3.77
C ARG A 152 17.60 4.48 -3.00
N PRO A 153 16.94 3.42 -2.50
CA PRO A 153 17.56 2.41 -1.66
C PRO A 153 18.47 1.49 -2.48
N THR A 154 19.32 0.75 -1.78
CA THR A 154 20.03 -0.40 -2.34
C THR A 154 19.02 -1.53 -2.63
N PRO A 155 19.06 -2.22 -3.78
CA PRO A 155 18.10 -3.27 -4.08
C PRO A 155 18.20 -4.46 -3.11
N ALA A 156 17.09 -4.78 -2.43
CA ALA A 156 17.02 -5.91 -1.51
C ALA A 156 17.20 -7.27 -2.21
N THR A 157 16.89 -7.33 -3.52
CA THR A 157 16.99 -8.53 -4.36
C THR A 157 17.55 -8.14 -5.73
N ILE A 158 18.48 -8.91 -6.28
CA ILE A 158 19.06 -8.73 -7.62
C ILE A 158 19.08 -10.10 -8.33
N ARG A 159 18.65 -10.21 -9.59
CA ARG A 159 18.68 -11.48 -10.34
C ARG A 159 20.11 -12.04 -10.39
N ALA A 160 20.32 -13.35 -10.24
CA ALA A 160 21.66 -13.93 -10.16
C ALA A 160 22.55 -13.55 -11.37
N THR A 161 22.04 -13.72 -12.59
CA THR A 161 22.74 -13.35 -13.83
C THR A 161 23.12 -11.87 -13.92
N LEU A 162 22.34 -10.99 -13.28
CA LEU A 162 22.59 -9.55 -13.20
C LEU A 162 23.66 -9.25 -12.13
N PHE A 163 23.54 -9.87 -10.95
CA PHE A 163 24.51 -9.73 -9.87
C PHE A 163 25.90 -10.19 -10.28
N ASP A 164 26.02 -11.36 -10.91
CA ASP A 164 27.31 -11.91 -11.36
C ASP A 164 28.00 -10.98 -12.37
N LEU A 165 27.24 -10.38 -13.28
CA LEU A 165 27.72 -9.45 -14.30
C LEU A 165 28.19 -8.13 -13.65
N LEU A 166 27.42 -7.58 -12.71
CA LEU A 166 27.82 -6.42 -11.90
C LEU A 166 29.10 -6.73 -11.09
N PHE A 167 29.17 -7.91 -10.49
CA PHE A 167 30.27 -8.35 -9.64
C PHE A 167 31.60 -8.47 -10.41
N VAL A 168 31.56 -9.00 -11.64
CA VAL A 168 32.73 -9.03 -12.54
C VAL A 168 33.26 -7.62 -12.81
N ILE A 169 32.37 -6.66 -13.09
CA ILE A 169 32.76 -5.26 -13.34
C ILE A 169 33.38 -4.63 -12.09
N ILE A 170 32.77 -4.82 -10.91
CA ILE A 170 33.26 -4.25 -9.64
C ILE A 170 34.63 -4.85 -9.26
N ARG A 171 34.80 -6.17 -9.43
CA ARG A 171 36.07 -6.86 -9.17
C ARG A 171 37.18 -6.49 -10.17
N SER A 172 36.82 -6.10 -11.40
CA SER A 172 37.79 -5.68 -12.43
C SER A 172 38.32 -4.25 -12.23
N ASP A 173 37.61 -3.41 -11.46
CA ASP A 173 37.96 -2.02 -11.22
C ASP A 173 38.76 -1.90 -9.92
N LEU A 174 40.05 -1.57 -10.03
CA LEU A 174 40.98 -1.52 -8.91
C LEU A 174 40.54 -0.57 -7.78
N ASN A 175 39.66 0.39 -8.06
CA ASN A 175 39.10 1.31 -7.06
C ASN A 175 38.07 0.65 -6.13
N TYR A 176 37.56 -0.54 -6.48
CA TYR A 176 36.42 -1.20 -5.81
C TYR A 176 36.70 -2.63 -5.35
N ASN A 177 37.96 -3.06 -5.27
CA ASN A 177 38.33 -4.41 -4.85
C ASN A 177 37.80 -4.76 -3.44
N ASP A 178 37.93 -3.82 -2.48
CA ASP A 178 37.35 -3.95 -1.13
C ASP A 178 35.81 -3.99 -1.15
N ASP A 179 35.17 -3.27 -2.08
CA ASP A 179 33.71 -3.24 -2.24
C ASP A 179 33.18 -4.55 -2.85
N ALA A 180 33.98 -5.27 -3.65
CA ALA A 180 33.66 -6.63 -4.09
C ALA A 180 33.65 -7.62 -2.91
N GLN A 181 34.58 -7.50 -1.97
CA GLN A 181 34.53 -8.28 -0.73
C GLN A 181 33.31 -7.90 0.13
N LEU A 182 33.00 -6.60 0.23
CA LEU A 182 31.82 -6.10 0.94
C LEU A 182 30.51 -6.66 0.35
N LEU A 183 30.35 -6.64 -0.98
CA LEU A 183 29.22 -7.26 -1.66
C LEU A 183 29.13 -8.76 -1.38
N SER A 184 30.26 -9.48 -1.40
CA SER A 184 30.31 -10.92 -1.10
C SER A 184 29.90 -11.27 0.34
N GLN A 185 30.05 -10.31 1.28
CA GLN A 185 29.63 -10.46 2.67
C GLN A 185 28.14 -10.16 2.86
N TRP A 186 27.62 -9.15 2.14
CA TRP A 186 26.29 -8.58 2.34
C TRP A 186 25.20 -9.16 1.43
N TYR A 187 25.54 -9.71 0.26
CA TYR A 187 24.58 -10.40 -0.60
C TYR A 187 24.77 -11.92 -0.53
N GLN A 188 23.66 -12.66 -0.44
CA GLN A 188 23.63 -14.11 -0.41
C GLN A 188 22.77 -14.65 -1.55
N LEU A 189 23.28 -15.66 -2.28
CA LEU A 189 22.53 -16.35 -3.33
C LEU A 189 21.38 -17.17 -2.71
N ASP A 190 20.18 -16.94 -3.21
CA ASP A 190 18.99 -17.75 -3.00
C ASP A 190 18.59 -18.46 -4.31
N THR A 191 18.68 -19.79 -4.28
CA THR A 191 18.31 -20.68 -5.39
C THR A 191 16.89 -21.25 -5.26
N ASN A 192 16.14 -20.88 -4.22
CA ASN A 192 14.74 -21.31 -4.05
C ASN A 192 13.78 -20.47 -4.92
N GLN A 193 14.19 -19.26 -5.30
CA GLN A 193 13.50 -18.43 -6.28
C GLN A 193 13.89 -18.84 -7.71
N ILE A 194 12.94 -18.70 -8.65
CA ILE A 194 13.11 -19.06 -10.06
C ILE A 194 12.67 -17.84 -10.91
N PRO A 195 13.59 -17.14 -11.60
CA PRO A 195 15.05 -17.34 -11.60
C PRO A 195 15.68 -17.05 -10.23
N ALA A 196 16.87 -17.62 -9.98
CA ALA A 196 17.62 -17.40 -8.74
C ALA A 196 18.03 -15.92 -8.58
N VAL A 197 18.17 -15.49 -7.32
CA VAL A 197 18.48 -14.09 -6.95
C VAL A 197 19.56 -14.03 -5.87
N TYR A 198 20.30 -12.93 -5.81
CA TYR A 198 21.04 -12.55 -4.61
C TYR A 198 20.16 -11.64 -3.74
N ILE A 199 20.07 -11.96 -2.46
CA ILE A 199 19.31 -11.20 -1.45
C ILE A 199 20.29 -10.42 -0.57
N LEU A 200 20.01 -9.14 -0.33
CA LEU A 200 20.71 -8.32 0.63
C LEU A 200 20.39 -8.82 2.04
N ARG A 201 21.40 -9.29 2.76
CA ARG A 201 21.27 -9.87 4.09
C ARG A 201 20.78 -8.85 5.10
N SER A 202 20.01 -9.31 6.08
CA SER A 202 19.46 -8.46 7.14
C SER A 202 20.57 -7.84 8.00
N ILE A 203 20.37 -6.58 8.41
CA ILE A 203 21.43 -5.76 9.02
C ILE A 203 21.95 -6.40 10.31
N SER A 204 21.05 -6.87 11.17
CA SER A 204 21.39 -7.57 12.42
C SER A 204 22.17 -8.88 12.23
N SER A 205 22.15 -9.50 11.03
CA SER A 205 22.94 -10.70 10.74
C SER A 205 24.44 -10.44 10.49
N ILE A 206 24.84 -9.17 10.36
CA ILE A 206 26.23 -8.72 10.16
C ILE A 206 26.63 -7.67 11.20
N LEU A 207 25.69 -6.81 11.62
CA LEU A 207 25.83 -5.81 12.67
C LEU A 207 24.80 -6.04 13.80
N PRO A 208 24.95 -7.07 14.66
CA PRO A 208 23.97 -7.40 15.69
C PRO A 208 23.63 -6.24 16.65
N LYS A 209 24.54 -5.29 16.81
CA LYS A 209 24.36 -4.10 17.67
C LYS A 209 23.25 -3.15 17.20
N ILE A 210 22.77 -3.24 15.96
CA ILE A 210 21.65 -2.41 15.48
C ILE A 210 20.31 -2.75 16.17
N VAL A 211 20.21 -3.91 16.82
CA VAL A 211 19.07 -4.29 17.70
C VAL A 211 19.48 -4.35 19.18
N SER A 212 20.59 -3.70 19.57
CA SER A 212 21.00 -3.60 20.97
C SER A 212 20.04 -2.70 21.76
N SER A 213 19.70 -3.10 22.98
CA SER A 213 18.99 -2.23 23.93
C SER A 213 19.84 -1.07 24.45
N ASN A 214 21.15 -1.04 24.13
CA ASN A 214 22.02 0.09 24.39
C ASN A 214 21.95 1.10 23.23
N THR A 215 21.32 2.24 23.50
CA THR A 215 21.08 3.33 22.55
C THR A 215 22.34 3.84 21.85
N GLU A 216 23.51 3.87 22.50
CA GLU A 216 24.74 4.35 21.85
C GLU A 216 25.40 3.28 20.97
N GLU A 217 25.25 1.99 21.30
CA GLU A 217 25.66 0.91 20.39
C GLU A 217 24.78 0.87 19.14
N MET A 218 23.47 1.02 19.33
CA MET A 218 22.48 1.10 18.25
C MET A 218 22.82 2.25 17.29
N LYS A 219 22.97 3.49 17.80
CA LYS A 219 23.38 4.67 17.02
C LYS A 219 24.72 4.48 16.30
N GLN A 220 25.67 3.74 16.90
CA GLN A 220 26.96 3.49 16.26
C GLN A 220 26.82 2.47 15.11
N ALA A 221 26.04 1.41 15.31
CA ALA A 221 25.71 0.44 14.26
C ALA A 221 24.89 1.07 13.11
N GLU A 222 23.98 2.01 13.40
CA GLU A 222 23.27 2.81 12.38
C GLU A 222 24.22 3.64 11.52
N LYS A 223 25.22 4.30 12.11
CA LYS A 223 26.24 5.08 11.38
C LYS A 223 27.13 4.18 10.54
N GLU A 224 27.52 3.02 11.07
CA GLU A 224 28.31 2.01 10.37
C GLU A 224 27.53 1.45 9.18
N TRP A 225 26.28 1.01 9.40
CA TRP A 225 25.37 0.58 8.34
C TRP A 225 25.17 1.66 7.28
N LYS A 226 24.90 2.90 7.67
CA LYS A 226 24.76 4.03 6.73
C LYS A 226 26.02 4.25 5.89
N THR A 227 27.20 3.95 6.43
CA THR A 227 28.48 4.05 5.70
C THR A 227 28.65 2.89 4.73
N ILE A 228 28.42 1.65 5.19
CA ILE A 228 28.47 0.41 4.40
C ILE A 228 27.46 0.44 3.24
N ASN A 229 26.20 0.77 3.53
CA ASN A 229 25.12 0.83 2.55
C ASN A 229 25.40 1.88 1.46
N ASN A 230 26.03 3.01 1.80
CA ASN A 230 26.46 3.98 0.80
C ASN A 230 27.59 3.45 -0.11
N ARG A 231 28.55 2.67 0.40
CA ARG A 231 29.56 2.00 -0.45
C ARG A 231 28.90 1.02 -1.41
N ILE A 232 28.11 0.07 -0.87
CA ILE A 232 27.35 -0.93 -1.63
C ILE A 232 26.50 -0.29 -2.73
N ARG A 233 25.72 0.74 -2.40
CA ARG A 233 24.88 1.46 -3.36
C ARG A 233 25.69 2.13 -4.47
N ASN A 234 26.83 2.73 -4.12
CA ASN A 234 27.66 3.48 -5.07
C ASN A 234 28.44 2.57 -6.02
N CYS A 235 28.93 1.41 -5.56
CA CYS A 235 29.61 0.45 -6.44
C CYS A 235 28.61 -0.26 -7.36
N LEU A 236 27.44 -0.67 -6.85
CA LEU A 236 26.37 -1.26 -7.66
C LEU A 236 25.85 -0.30 -8.75
N ARG A 237 25.56 0.97 -8.41
CA ARG A 237 25.11 1.96 -9.40
C ARG A 237 26.14 2.24 -10.49
N GLN A 238 27.43 2.29 -10.15
CA GLN A 238 28.49 2.47 -11.14
C GLN A 238 28.67 1.25 -12.05
N ALA A 239 28.53 0.04 -11.50
CA ALA A 239 28.51 -1.18 -12.30
C ALA A 239 27.30 -1.21 -13.24
N ALA A 240 26.08 -1.00 -12.72
CA ALA A 240 24.84 -0.99 -13.51
C ALA A 240 24.87 0.05 -14.63
N LYS A 241 25.46 1.23 -14.37
CA LYS A 241 25.71 2.23 -15.41
C LYS A 241 26.65 1.72 -16.51
N LYS A 242 27.79 1.11 -16.16
CA LYS A 242 28.70 0.48 -17.15
C LYS A 242 28.01 -0.63 -17.94
N CYS A 243 27.14 -1.44 -17.31
CA CYS A 243 26.35 -2.49 -17.97
C CYS A 243 25.37 -1.90 -19.00
N PHE A 244 24.64 -0.85 -18.61
CA PHE A 244 23.62 -0.20 -19.43
C PHE A 244 24.24 0.55 -20.62
N GLU A 245 25.36 1.25 -20.41
CA GLU A 245 26.15 1.86 -21.48
C GLU A 245 26.69 0.81 -22.48
N GLN A 246 27.00 -0.40 -22.00
CA GLN A 246 27.38 -1.56 -22.82
C GLN A 246 26.20 -2.36 -23.38
N LYS A 247 24.94 -1.95 -23.12
CA LYS A 247 23.70 -2.64 -23.51
C LYS A 247 23.60 -4.10 -23.04
N GLN A 248 24.19 -4.40 -21.88
CA GLN A 248 24.16 -5.72 -21.26
C GLN A 248 22.94 -5.95 -20.36
N ILE A 249 22.22 -4.88 -20.00
CA ILE A 249 21.03 -4.89 -19.14
C ILE A 249 19.97 -3.95 -19.72
N GLU A 250 18.69 -4.21 -19.43
CA GLU A 250 17.58 -3.39 -19.92
C GLU A 250 17.22 -2.21 -18.99
N GLN A 251 16.34 -1.32 -19.45
CA GLN A 251 15.92 -0.13 -18.68
C GLN A 251 15.27 -0.50 -17.34
N GLU A 252 14.49 -1.59 -17.27
CA GLU A 252 13.85 -2.05 -16.04
C GLU A 252 14.90 -2.49 -14.99
N GLU A 253 15.97 -3.15 -15.43
CA GLU A 253 17.08 -3.57 -14.57
C GLU A 253 17.96 -2.40 -14.14
N TYR A 254 18.12 -1.39 -15.00
CA TYR A 254 18.82 -0.16 -14.66
C TYR A 254 18.02 0.69 -13.66
N ASP A 255 16.72 0.90 -13.91
CA ASP A 255 15.81 1.65 -13.04
C ASP A 255 15.87 1.10 -11.61
N ASP A 256 16.01 -0.22 -11.43
CA ASP A 256 16.03 -0.88 -10.13
C ASP A 256 17.09 -0.31 -9.15
N PHE A 257 18.23 0.18 -9.65
CA PHE A 257 19.29 0.85 -8.88
C PHE A 257 19.18 2.39 -8.87
N PHE A 258 18.40 2.96 -9.79
CA PHE A 258 18.43 4.38 -10.14
C PHE A 258 17.20 5.19 -9.72
N ILE A 259 15.99 4.59 -9.73
CA ILE A 259 14.74 5.28 -9.40
C ILE A 259 14.39 5.22 -7.90
N SER A 260 13.54 6.13 -7.43
CA SER A 260 13.10 6.18 -6.02
C SER A 260 12.01 5.16 -5.71
N ILE A 261 11.78 4.90 -4.41
CA ILE A 261 10.62 4.12 -3.95
C ILE A 261 9.33 4.74 -4.49
N THR A 262 9.20 6.07 -4.44
CA THR A 262 8.05 6.80 -5.00
C THR A 262 7.84 6.52 -6.49
N GLU A 263 8.92 6.46 -7.29
CA GLU A 263 8.76 6.12 -8.71
C GLU A 263 8.45 4.63 -8.92
N LYS A 264 8.98 3.70 -8.11
CA LYS A 264 8.55 2.28 -8.16
C LYS A 264 7.06 2.14 -7.81
N GLU A 265 6.58 2.86 -6.80
CA GLU A 265 5.16 2.96 -6.43
C GLU A 265 4.32 3.50 -7.60
N ILE A 266 4.78 4.52 -8.35
CA ILE A 266 4.07 5.10 -9.51
C ILE A 266 4.15 4.21 -10.76
N VAL A 267 5.28 3.58 -11.03
CA VAL A 267 5.45 2.60 -12.11
C VAL A 267 4.46 1.46 -11.91
N LYS A 268 4.34 0.95 -10.67
CA LYS A 268 3.38 -0.10 -10.33
C LYS A 268 1.94 0.44 -10.34
N GLY A 269 1.64 1.51 -9.62
CA GLY A 269 0.28 2.03 -9.42
C GLY A 269 -0.37 2.63 -10.66
N ILE A 270 0.39 3.37 -11.48
CA ILE A 270 -0.12 4.15 -12.61
C ILE A 270 0.39 3.61 -13.95
N LEU A 271 1.71 3.58 -14.16
CA LEU A 271 2.27 3.43 -15.52
C LEU A 271 2.03 2.03 -16.11
N THR A 272 2.18 0.98 -15.31
CA THR A 272 1.91 -0.41 -15.71
C THR A 272 0.43 -0.81 -15.60
N THR A 273 -0.41 -0.04 -14.92
CA THR A 273 -1.84 -0.33 -14.74
C THR A 273 -2.63 -0.10 -16.04
N PRO A 274 -3.38 -1.09 -16.58
CA PRO A 274 -4.13 -0.89 -17.83
C PRO A 274 -5.24 0.15 -17.74
N ASP A 275 -6.00 0.14 -16.64
CA ASP A 275 -7.18 0.97 -16.38
C ASP A 275 -6.89 2.20 -15.49
N ALA A 276 -5.65 2.71 -15.52
CA ALA A 276 -5.17 3.80 -14.65
C ALA A 276 -6.07 5.05 -14.68
N ASN A 277 -6.61 5.41 -15.85
CA ASN A 277 -7.51 6.56 -16.02
C ASN A 277 -8.88 6.42 -15.30
N GLN A 278 -9.27 5.20 -14.91
CA GLN A 278 -10.54 4.92 -14.24
C GLN A 278 -10.38 4.83 -12.71
N ARG A 279 -9.17 4.52 -12.23
CA ARG A 279 -8.92 4.16 -10.81
C ARG A 279 -7.76 4.89 -10.13
N THR A 280 -7.06 5.78 -10.83
CA THR A 280 -5.93 6.50 -10.25
C THR A 280 -6.01 8.00 -10.45
N LEU A 281 -5.39 8.74 -9.52
CA LEU A 281 -5.37 10.19 -9.47
C LEU A 281 -3.96 10.68 -9.12
N CYS A 282 -3.59 11.85 -9.64
CA CYS A 282 -2.31 12.50 -9.40
C CYS A 282 -2.54 13.94 -8.98
N PHE A 283 -1.94 14.35 -7.86
CA PHE A 283 -1.97 15.73 -7.38
C PHE A 283 -0.54 16.26 -7.27
N LEU A 284 -0.24 17.33 -8.00
CA LEU A 284 1.07 17.96 -8.11
C LEU A 284 1.05 19.31 -7.38
N ARG A 285 2.00 19.57 -6.48
CA ARG A 285 2.17 20.88 -5.84
C ARG A 285 3.53 21.48 -6.19
N GLU A 286 3.51 22.48 -7.06
CA GLU A 286 4.65 23.32 -7.41
C GLU A 286 4.82 24.42 -6.34
N ILE A 287 6.08 24.74 -6.03
CA ILE A 287 6.49 25.75 -5.05
C ILE A 287 7.39 26.69 -5.88
N GLU A 288 6.82 27.77 -6.39
CA GLU A 288 7.37 28.47 -7.56
C GLU A 288 8.74 29.13 -7.28
N ASP A 289 8.93 29.56 -6.03
CA ASP A 289 10.11 30.23 -5.48
C ASP A 289 11.07 29.28 -4.74
N ILE A 290 10.89 27.95 -4.80
CA ILE A 290 11.63 26.99 -3.95
C ILE A 290 13.16 27.08 -4.06
N ARG A 291 13.68 27.55 -5.20
CA ARG A 291 15.13 27.75 -5.43
C ARG A 291 15.68 29.05 -4.82
N GLU A 292 14.83 29.96 -4.35
CA GLU A 292 15.22 31.17 -3.63
C GLU A 292 15.45 30.89 -2.13
N HIS A 293 14.77 29.88 -1.59
CA HIS A 293 14.79 29.52 -0.15
C HIS A 293 15.73 28.36 0.19
N LEU A 294 16.76 28.12 -0.63
CA LEU A 294 17.76 27.04 -0.43
C LEU A 294 18.57 27.17 0.87
N PHE A 295 18.51 28.33 1.54
CA PHE A 295 19.14 28.58 2.84
C PHE A 295 18.18 28.34 4.04
N ASP A 296 16.90 28.04 3.83
CA ASP A 296 15.98 27.67 4.92
C ASP A 296 16.31 26.26 5.44
N SER A 297 16.54 26.17 6.75
CA SER A 297 16.62 24.93 7.54
C SER A 297 15.63 23.80 7.17
N LYS A 298 14.44 24.15 6.67
CA LYS A 298 13.35 23.23 6.32
C LYS A 298 13.42 22.73 4.87
N ILE A 299 14.20 23.35 3.98
CA ILE A 299 14.16 23.09 2.53
C ILE A 299 14.54 21.64 2.16
N SER A 300 15.42 21.02 2.95
CA SER A 300 15.85 19.61 2.86
C SER A 300 14.73 18.59 3.13
N LYS A 301 13.54 19.04 3.58
CA LYS A 301 12.32 18.21 3.65
C LYS A 301 11.56 18.18 2.32
N TYR A 302 11.80 19.15 1.43
CA TYR A 302 11.05 19.40 0.20
C TYR A 302 11.86 19.18 -1.08
N ILE A 303 13.19 19.28 -1.04
CA ILE A 303 14.12 18.93 -2.11
C ILE A 303 15.06 17.83 -1.59
N ASP A 304 15.42 16.86 -2.43
CA ASP A 304 16.48 15.91 -2.09
C ASP A 304 17.86 16.57 -2.26
N MET A 305 18.62 16.59 -1.16
CA MET A 305 19.93 17.25 -1.07
C MET A 305 20.91 16.35 -0.32
N TYR A 306 22.20 16.51 -0.59
CA TYR A 306 23.28 15.76 0.05
C TYR A 306 24.43 16.68 0.46
N HIS A 307 25.18 16.30 1.49
CA HIS A 307 26.40 17.01 1.86
C HIS A 307 27.56 16.61 0.92
N SER A 308 28.25 17.62 0.41
CA SER A 308 29.47 17.46 -0.37
C SER A 308 30.65 16.97 0.50
N LYS A 309 31.80 16.70 -0.14
CA LYS A 309 33.07 16.45 0.57
C LYS A 309 33.58 17.66 1.37
N THR A 310 33.11 18.87 1.04
CA THR A 310 33.37 20.14 1.76
C THR A 310 32.33 20.42 2.85
N GLY A 311 31.30 19.58 3.00
CA GLY A 311 30.21 19.74 3.97
C GLY A 311 29.03 20.60 3.49
N GLU A 312 29.18 21.29 2.37
CA GLU A 312 28.16 22.13 1.73
C GLU A 312 26.96 21.29 1.29
N LEU A 313 25.74 21.84 1.43
CA LEU A 313 24.50 21.14 1.07
C LEU A 313 24.17 21.39 -0.41
N ILE A 314 24.24 20.34 -1.23
CA ILE A 314 24.06 20.39 -2.69
C ILE A 314 22.75 19.69 -3.08
N ILE A 315 22.04 20.23 -4.07
CA ILE A 315 20.83 19.63 -4.65
C ILE A 315 21.19 18.35 -5.43
N ASP A 316 20.42 17.28 -5.25
CA ASP A 316 20.52 16.07 -6.06
C ASP A 316 19.89 16.31 -7.45
N SER A 317 20.66 16.92 -8.37
CA SER A 317 20.21 17.23 -9.73
C SER A 317 19.81 15.99 -10.55
N GLU A 318 20.27 14.80 -10.18
CA GLU A 318 19.84 13.55 -10.83
C GLU A 318 18.42 13.18 -10.36
N ALA A 319 18.16 13.25 -9.05
CA ALA A 319 16.81 13.08 -8.48
C ALA A 319 15.83 14.17 -8.97
N GLU A 320 16.28 15.42 -9.12
CA GLU A 320 15.46 16.50 -9.69
C GLU A 320 15.08 16.19 -11.15
N ASN A 321 16.04 15.81 -12.01
CA ASN A 321 15.77 15.46 -13.41
C ASN A 321 14.83 14.23 -13.55
N LEU A 322 15.00 13.21 -12.71
CA LEU A 322 14.11 12.05 -12.68
C LEU A 322 12.69 12.46 -12.28
N LEU A 323 12.53 13.28 -11.22
CA LEU A 323 11.23 13.79 -10.78
C LEU A 323 10.55 14.67 -11.83
N GLN A 324 11.30 15.51 -12.56
CA GLN A 324 10.78 16.34 -13.65
C GLN A 324 10.26 15.47 -14.80
N ASN A 325 11.02 14.47 -15.24
CA ASN A 325 10.59 13.49 -16.23
C ASN A 325 9.32 12.72 -15.78
N LEU A 326 9.29 12.29 -14.51
CA LEU A 326 8.16 11.58 -13.93
C LEU A 326 6.87 12.43 -13.92
N LYS A 327 6.95 13.68 -13.45
CA LYS A 327 5.81 14.62 -13.35
C LYS A 327 5.29 15.09 -14.70
N TYR A 328 6.19 15.41 -15.64
CA TYR A 328 5.84 16.16 -16.85
C TYR A 328 5.89 15.34 -18.15
N SER A 329 6.40 14.10 -18.10
CA SER A 329 6.44 13.18 -19.24
C SER A 329 5.80 11.83 -18.90
N ARG A 330 6.34 11.06 -17.93
CA ARG A 330 5.84 9.70 -17.64
C ARG A 330 4.37 9.69 -17.19
N ILE A 331 3.99 10.46 -16.18
CA ILE A 331 2.60 10.47 -15.68
C ILE A 331 1.61 11.00 -16.76
N PRO A 332 1.83 12.16 -17.42
CA PRO A 332 0.92 12.66 -18.46
C PRO A 332 0.83 11.78 -19.72
N SER A 333 1.85 10.96 -20.02
CA SER A 333 1.77 9.96 -21.10
C SER A 333 0.76 8.83 -20.82
N LYS A 334 0.36 8.66 -19.55
CA LYS A 334 -0.55 7.60 -19.09
C LYS A 334 -1.88 8.14 -18.59
N LEU A 335 -1.87 9.25 -17.86
CA LEU A 335 -3.05 9.87 -17.26
C LEU A 335 -3.58 11.05 -18.07
N GLN A 336 -4.88 11.01 -18.34
CA GLN A 336 -5.66 12.14 -18.85
C GLN A 336 -5.63 13.32 -17.88
N SER A 337 -5.71 14.54 -18.42
CA SER A 337 -5.63 15.78 -17.62
C SER A 337 -6.70 15.90 -16.54
N SER A 338 -7.88 15.29 -16.69
CA SER A 338 -8.92 15.27 -15.64
C SER A 338 -8.55 14.44 -14.40
N ASN A 339 -7.46 13.67 -14.45
CA ASN A 339 -6.94 12.90 -13.32
C ASN A 339 -5.62 13.49 -12.77
N VAL A 340 -5.14 14.62 -13.32
CA VAL A 340 -3.87 15.27 -12.96
C VAL A 340 -4.13 16.70 -12.49
N PHE A 341 -4.25 16.88 -11.19
CA PHE A 341 -4.51 18.14 -10.52
C PHE A 341 -3.19 18.84 -10.21
N SER A 342 -3.08 20.13 -10.51
CA SER A 342 -1.83 20.89 -10.34
C SER A 342 -2.05 22.20 -9.60
N TYR A 343 -1.31 22.39 -8.52
CA TYR A 343 -1.39 23.55 -7.63
C TYR A 343 -0.07 24.29 -7.59
N LYS A 344 -0.15 25.61 -7.44
CA LYS A 344 0.99 26.49 -7.24
C LYS A 344 0.90 27.13 -5.87
N VAL A 345 2.02 27.11 -5.14
CA VAL A 345 2.19 27.83 -3.88
C VAL A 345 3.52 28.57 -3.88
N HIS A 346 3.68 29.49 -2.94
CA HIS A 346 4.95 30.15 -2.65
C HIS A 346 5.43 29.73 -1.25
N TRP A 347 6.73 29.76 -1.01
CA TRP A 347 7.31 29.60 0.32
C TRP A 347 6.99 30.83 1.18
N THR A 348 6.90 30.63 2.48
CA THR A 348 6.69 31.72 3.45
C THR A 348 7.78 31.66 4.52
N PRO A 349 7.95 32.67 5.40
CA PRO A 349 8.92 32.61 6.50
C PRO A 349 8.72 31.40 7.44
N ASN A 350 7.55 30.77 7.42
CA ASN A 350 7.24 29.55 8.17
C ASN A 350 7.53 28.26 7.37
N GLY A 351 7.88 28.34 6.09
CA GLY A 351 7.85 27.25 5.11
C GLY A 351 6.40 26.85 4.77
N ILE A 352 6.23 25.81 3.94
CA ILE A 352 4.87 25.31 3.61
C ILE A 352 4.17 24.82 4.89
N ASN A 353 3.03 25.43 5.23
CA ASN A 353 2.31 25.21 6.49
C ASN A 353 0.79 25.44 6.32
N ARG A 354 -0.05 24.94 7.25
CA ARG A 354 -1.51 25.02 7.04
C ARG A 354 -2.08 26.44 7.07
N HIS A 355 -1.54 27.33 7.90
CA HIS A 355 -2.11 28.66 8.11
C HIS A 355 -1.96 29.51 6.84
N ASP A 356 -0.73 29.67 6.36
CA ASP A 356 -0.44 30.56 5.23
C ASP A 356 -0.91 29.98 3.89
N HIS A 357 -1.12 28.67 3.80
CA HIS A 357 -1.54 27.94 2.60
C HIS A 357 -3.00 27.47 2.64
N ALA A 358 -3.83 28.03 3.53
CA ALA A 358 -5.21 27.56 3.76
C ALA A 358 -6.07 27.50 2.48
N THR A 359 -5.94 28.48 1.56
CA THR A 359 -6.67 28.52 0.28
C THR A 359 -6.29 27.34 -0.63
N TYR A 360 -5.00 27.02 -0.74
CA TYR A 360 -4.52 25.85 -1.49
C TYR A 360 -5.05 24.55 -0.89
N ILE A 361 -5.04 24.43 0.45
CA ILE A 361 -5.50 23.21 1.14
C ILE A 361 -7.01 23.03 0.97
N ALA A 362 -7.80 24.10 1.02
CA ALA A 362 -9.23 24.05 0.74
C ALA A 362 -9.50 23.55 -0.69
N GLN A 363 -8.88 24.17 -1.70
CA GLN A 363 -9.04 23.77 -3.10
C GLN A 363 -8.61 22.31 -3.32
N PHE A 364 -7.45 21.91 -2.80
CA PHE A 364 -6.97 20.53 -2.89
C PHE A 364 -7.95 19.53 -2.25
N ASN A 365 -8.53 19.85 -1.09
CA ASN A 365 -9.50 18.98 -0.43
C ASN A 365 -10.79 18.82 -1.24
N ASP A 366 -11.30 19.91 -1.83
CA ASP A 366 -12.51 19.91 -2.65
C ASP A 366 -12.27 19.13 -3.96
N ASP A 367 -11.20 19.44 -4.68
CA ASP A 367 -10.77 18.73 -5.90
C ASP A 367 -10.60 17.23 -5.63
N PHE A 368 -9.90 16.87 -4.55
CA PHE A 368 -9.67 15.48 -4.14
C PHE A 368 -10.99 14.76 -3.87
N TYR A 369 -11.89 15.36 -3.08
CA TYR A 369 -13.20 14.79 -2.76
C TYR A 369 -14.03 14.57 -4.03
N HIS A 370 -14.09 15.56 -4.91
CA HIS A 370 -14.84 15.48 -6.15
C HIS A 370 -14.25 14.46 -7.14
N ALA A 371 -12.92 14.37 -7.25
CA ALA A 371 -12.24 13.43 -8.14
C ALA A 371 -12.42 11.97 -7.69
N VAL A 372 -12.23 11.67 -6.40
CA VAL A 372 -12.45 10.31 -5.87
C VAL A 372 -13.93 9.94 -5.94
N LYS A 373 -14.83 10.85 -5.53
CA LYS A 373 -16.28 10.62 -5.67
C LYS A 373 -16.67 10.33 -7.12
N LEU A 374 -16.13 11.05 -8.10
CA LEU A 374 -16.43 10.83 -9.51
C LEU A 374 -16.03 9.41 -9.97
N GLN A 375 -14.87 8.90 -9.53
CA GLN A 375 -14.46 7.53 -9.84
C GLN A 375 -15.37 6.48 -9.17
N ILE A 376 -15.87 6.72 -7.95
CA ILE A 376 -16.89 5.86 -7.32
C ILE A 376 -18.21 5.95 -8.09
N ASP A 377 -18.74 7.14 -8.35
CA ASP A 377 -20.01 7.35 -9.05
C ASP A 377 -19.99 6.72 -10.46
N GLN A 378 -18.83 6.68 -11.13
CA GLN A 378 -18.64 5.98 -12.40
C GLN A 378 -18.62 4.45 -12.24
N CYS A 379 -17.92 3.92 -11.24
CA CYS A 379 -17.85 2.48 -10.98
C CYS A 379 -19.20 1.90 -10.51
N VAL A 380 -19.92 2.61 -9.64
CA VAL A 380 -21.25 2.20 -9.18
C VAL A 380 -22.24 2.16 -10.36
N LYS A 381 -22.19 3.15 -11.26
CA LYS A 381 -23.01 3.15 -12.48
C LYS A 381 -22.66 2.00 -13.43
N SER A 382 -21.38 1.68 -13.63
CA SER A 382 -21.00 0.56 -14.49
C SER A 382 -21.39 -0.79 -13.89
N ARG A 383 -21.28 -0.97 -12.56
CA ARG A 383 -21.78 -2.16 -11.86
C ARG A 383 -23.28 -2.34 -11.97
N ILE A 384 -24.08 -1.30 -11.72
CA ILE A 384 -25.55 -1.35 -11.81
C ILE A 384 -26.04 -1.75 -13.22
N LEU A 385 -25.27 -1.45 -14.27
CA LEU A 385 -25.58 -1.90 -15.63
C LEU A 385 -25.35 -3.40 -15.85
N PHE A 386 -24.47 -4.06 -15.07
CA PHE A 386 -24.29 -5.51 -15.05
C PHE A 386 -25.21 -6.22 -14.03
N ASP A 387 -25.40 -5.63 -12.83
CA ASP A 387 -26.22 -6.18 -11.72
C ASP A 387 -27.75 -6.09 -11.95
N SER A 388 -28.20 -5.90 -13.19
CA SER A 388 -29.64 -5.79 -13.52
C SER A 388 -30.37 -7.14 -13.58
N ASP A 389 -29.65 -8.26 -13.44
CA ASP A 389 -30.18 -9.62 -13.36
C ASP A 389 -29.61 -10.35 -12.11
N PRO A 390 -30.43 -10.65 -11.08
CA PRO A 390 -29.99 -11.36 -9.89
C PRO A 390 -29.36 -12.73 -10.18
N LEU A 391 -29.76 -13.42 -11.25
CA LEU A 391 -29.18 -14.71 -11.63
C LEU A 391 -27.74 -14.55 -12.13
N GLN A 392 -27.42 -13.45 -12.82
CA GLN A 392 -26.05 -13.16 -13.24
C GLN A 392 -25.15 -12.81 -12.04
N HIS A 393 -25.70 -12.13 -11.03
CA HIS A 393 -25.00 -11.87 -9.76
C HIS A 393 -24.66 -13.19 -9.03
N GLU A 394 -25.65 -14.06 -8.82
CA GLU A 394 -25.46 -15.38 -8.19
C GLU A 394 -24.44 -16.24 -8.96
N ILE A 395 -24.56 -16.31 -10.30
CA ILE A 395 -23.61 -17.04 -11.16
C ILE A 395 -22.19 -16.48 -11.02
N LEU A 396 -22.02 -15.16 -10.92
CA LEU A 396 -20.72 -14.51 -10.81
C LEU A 396 -20.08 -14.76 -9.43
N GLU A 397 -20.84 -14.58 -8.34
CA GLU A 397 -20.39 -14.91 -6.98
C GLU A 397 -20.00 -16.39 -6.87
N HIS A 398 -20.88 -17.30 -7.28
CA HIS A 398 -20.61 -18.74 -7.26
C HIS A 398 -19.40 -19.11 -8.11
N THR A 399 -19.17 -18.44 -9.25
CA THR A 399 -17.99 -18.68 -10.10
C THR A 399 -16.69 -18.18 -9.44
N ILE A 400 -16.71 -17.03 -8.76
CA ILE A 400 -15.57 -16.49 -8.00
C ILE A 400 -15.23 -17.41 -6.81
N GLN A 401 -16.25 -17.83 -6.05
CA GLN A 401 -16.09 -18.78 -4.94
C GLN A 401 -15.55 -20.12 -5.44
N CYS A 402 -16.14 -20.69 -6.50
CA CYS A 402 -15.68 -21.97 -7.07
C CYS A 402 -14.20 -21.91 -7.50
N ARG A 403 -13.79 -20.86 -8.22
CA ARG A 403 -12.38 -20.66 -8.60
C ARG A 403 -11.46 -20.55 -7.37
N THR A 404 -11.90 -19.87 -6.32
CA THR A 404 -11.14 -19.69 -5.08
C THR A 404 -10.94 -21.00 -4.32
N TYR A 405 -11.97 -21.86 -4.27
CA TYR A 405 -11.87 -23.19 -3.66
C TYR A 405 -11.04 -24.16 -4.52
N VAL A 406 -11.24 -24.18 -5.84
CA VAL A 406 -10.56 -25.10 -6.76
C VAL A 406 -9.07 -24.83 -6.86
N ASN A 407 -8.63 -23.58 -6.80
CA ASN A 407 -7.20 -23.21 -6.73
C ASN A 407 -6.47 -23.77 -5.49
N LYS A 408 -7.20 -24.27 -4.48
CA LYS A 408 -6.67 -24.87 -3.24
C LYS A 408 -7.05 -26.36 -3.09
N PHE A 409 -7.65 -26.97 -4.11
CA PHE A 409 -8.19 -28.33 -4.04
C PHE A 409 -7.24 -29.36 -4.65
N HIS A 410 -6.93 -30.42 -3.90
CA HIS A 410 -5.99 -31.47 -4.30
C HIS A 410 -6.51 -32.87 -3.94
N GLY A 411 -6.33 -33.85 -4.84
CA GLY A 411 -6.71 -35.25 -4.62
C GLY A 411 -8.20 -35.55 -4.84
N ARG A 412 -8.71 -36.59 -4.15
CA ARG A 412 -10.11 -37.06 -4.18
C ARG A 412 -10.66 -37.44 -5.57
N ILE A 413 -9.80 -37.89 -6.48
CA ILE A 413 -10.15 -38.22 -7.88
C ILE A 413 -11.25 -39.30 -7.96
N ASP A 414 -11.19 -40.27 -7.05
CA ASP A 414 -12.18 -41.32 -6.83
C ASP A 414 -13.58 -40.77 -6.51
N ILE A 415 -13.68 -39.81 -5.59
CA ILE A 415 -14.95 -39.18 -5.20
C ILE A 415 -15.41 -38.20 -6.30
N LEU A 416 -14.50 -37.45 -6.91
CA LEU A 416 -14.81 -36.56 -8.05
C LEU A 416 -15.46 -37.33 -9.20
N ASN A 417 -14.93 -38.50 -9.56
CA ASN A 417 -15.48 -39.34 -10.62
C ASN A 417 -16.90 -39.82 -10.28
N GLN A 418 -17.15 -40.31 -9.06
CA GLN A 418 -18.49 -40.74 -8.63
C GLN A 418 -19.53 -39.61 -8.73
N PHE A 419 -19.16 -38.40 -8.28
CA PHE A 419 -20.05 -37.23 -8.41
C PHE A 419 -20.22 -36.79 -9.86
N LYS A 420 -19.17 -36.88 -10.69
CA LYS A 420 -19.24 -36.54 -12.12
C LYS A 420 -20.11 -37.52 -12.91
N GLU A 421 -20.00 -38.82 -12.64
CA GLU A 421 -20.87 -39.86 -13.19
C GLU A 421 -22.34 -39.63 -12.80
N TYR A 422 -22.60 -39.28 -11.53
CA TYR A 422 -23.94 -38.88 -11.06
C TYR A 422 -24.47 -37.64 -11.82
N VAL A 423 -23.70 -36.54 -11.91
CA VAL A 423 -24.16 -35.29 -12.57
C VAL A 423 -24.36 -35.48 -14.09
N MET A 424 -23.56 -36.33 -14.73
CA MET A 424 -23.69 -36.62 -16.17
C MET A 424 -24.81 -37.61 -16.50
N ASN A 425 -25.36 -38.32 -15.52
CA ASN A 425 -26.43 -39.30 -15.75
C ASN A 425 -27.80 -38.63 -15.83
N ALA A 426 -28.21 -38.24 -17.04
CA ALA A 426 -29.50 -37.60 -17.32
C ALA A 426 -30.77 -38.42 -16.95
N ASN A 427 -30.63 -39.68 -16.49
CA ASN A 427 -31.73 -40.51 -15.98
C ASN A 427 -31.77 -40.62 -14.45
N GLU A 428 -30.78 -40.08 -13.72
CA GLU A 428 -30.76 -40.14 -12.26
C GLU A 428 -31.61 -39.02 -11.64
N ASN A 429 -32.54 -39.41 -10.77
CA ASN A 429 -33.54 -38.53 -10.16
C ASN A 429 -33.43 -38.49 -8.61
N ARG A 430 -32.43 -39.15 -8.03
CA ARG A 430 -32.13 -39.13 -6.60
C ARG A 430 -31.29 -37.91 -6.23
N PHE A 431 -31.45 -37.38 -5.02
CA PHE A 431 -30.52 -36.38 -4.49
C PHE A 431 -29.16 -37.00 -4.14
N CYS A 432 -28.06 -36.51 -4.74
CA CYS A 432 -26.71 -36.77 -4.23
C CYS A 432 -26.37 -35.86 -3.04
N ILE A 433 -25.72 -36.40 -2.02
CA ILE A 433 -25.39 -35.70 -0.77
C ILE A 433 -23.90 -35.87 -0.46
N ALA A 434 -23.15 -34.77 -0.48
CA ALA A 434 -21.79 -34.74 0.05
C ALA A 434 -21.84 -34.64 1.58
N TYR A 435 -21.47 -35.73 2.28
CA TYR A 435 -21.44 -35.80 3.75
C TYR A 435 -20.02 -36.02 4.29
N GLY A 436 -19.85 -35.91 5.61
CA GLY A 436 -18.57 -35.96 6.32
C GLY A 436 -18.37 -34.77 7.26
N ASP A 437 -17.26 -34.75 8.00
CA ASP A 437 -17.03 -33.81 9.11
C ASP A 437 -16.96 -32.34 8.71
N SER A 438 -17.10 -31.43 9.69
CA SER A 438 -16.88 -30.01 9.44
C SER A 438 -15.44 -29.75 8.97
N GLY A 439 -15.26 -28.81 8.05
CA GLY A 439 -13.95 -28.51 7.46
C GLY A 439 -13.39 -29.56 6.46
N CYS A 440 -13.98 -30.75 6.29
CA CYS A 440 -13.40 -31.83 5.47
C CYS A 440 -13.34 -31.58 3.94
N GLY A 441 -13.76 -30.39 3.47
CA GLY A 441 -13.64 -29.96 2.07
C GLY A 441 -14.89 -30.10 1.20
N LYS A 442 -16.06 -30.43 1.76
CA LYS A 442 -17.33 -30.64 1.01
C LYS A 442 -17.65 -29.55 -0.01
N THR A 443 -17.61 -28.28 0.40
CA THR A 443 -17.88 -27.12 -0.49
C THR A 443 -16.88 -27.04 -1.64
N SER A 444 -15.59 -27.29 -1.35
CA SER A 444 -14.51 -27.28 -2.33
C SER A 444 -14.58 -28.46 -3.31
N LEU A 445 -15.10 -29.61 -2.87
CA LEU A 445 -15.39 -30.77 -3.74
C LEU A 445 -16.50 -30.41 -4.75
N LEU A 446 -17.62 -29.86 -4.28
CA LEU A 446 -18.72 -29.42 -5.15
C LEU A 446 -18.29 -28.32 -6.14
N ALA A 447 -17.49 -27.36 -5.68
CA ALA A 447 -16.85 -26.35 -6.51
C ALA A 447 -15.89 -26.91 -7.59
N LYS A 448 -15.28 -28.08 -7.33
CA LYS A 448 -14.42 -28.76 -8.30
C LYS A 448 -15.25 -29.48 -9.36
N ILE A 449 -16.31 -30.17 -8.95
CA ILE A 449 -17.24 -30.88 -9.83
C ILE A 449 -17.92 -29.90 -10.81
N SER A 450 -18.37 -28.73 -10.34
CA SER A 450 -19.04 -27.73 -11.18
C SER A 450 -18.15 -27.18 -12.32
N ILE A 451 -16.83 -27.17 -12.15
CA ILE A 451 -15.87 -26.83 -13.21
C ILE A 451 -15.59 -28.05 -14.11
N GLU A 452 -15.39 -29.24 -13.56
CA GLU A 452 -15.07 -30.45 -14.36
C GLU A 452 -16.25 -31.00 -15.17
N VAL A 453 -17.49 -30.61 -14.85
CA VAL A 453 -18.69 -30.90 -15.65
C VAL A 453 -18.87 -29.85 -16.77
N ARG A 454 -18.54 -28.57 -16.53
CA ARG A 454 -18.62 -27.47 -17.52
C ARG A 454 -17.58 -27.52 -18.66
N ILE A 455 -16.78 -28.58 -18.74
CA ILE A 455 -15.70 -28.78 -19.73
C ILE A 455 -16.09 -29.84 -20.79
N VAL A 456 -17.33 -30.31 -20.77
CA VAL A 456 -17.96 -31.18 -21.78
C VAL A 456 -19.13 -30.44 -22.43
#